data_AF-S4P4P8-F1
#
_entry.id   AF-S4P4P8-F1
#
_cell.length_a   1.000
_cell.length_b   1.000
_cell.length_c   1.000
_cell.angle_alpha   90.00
_cell.angle_beta   90.00
_cell.angle_gamma   90.00
#
_symmetry.space_group_name_H-M   'P 1'
#
loop_
_entity.id
_entity.type
_entity.pdbx_description
1 polymer ?
#
loop_
_entity_poly.entity_id
_entity_poly.type
_entity_poly.pdbx_seq_one_letter_code
_entity_poly.pdbx_strand_id
1 'polypeptide(L)'
;GAPVTRHDALVAQHVARIVSNRAAQLVSVCIASILRRMNRARAAVAVDGSVFKKHPRISSLMDKYIALLAPHHQFTLQGAEDGSGKGSALTAAIAARVAARSP
;
A
#
# COMPACT_ATOMS: atom_id res chain seq x y z
N GLY A 1 12.06 -35.25 14.01
CA GLY A 1 11.16 -34.19 14.53
C GLY A 1 9.74 -34.72 14.50
N ALA A 2 8.86 -34.24 15.39
CA ALA A 2 7.44 -34.64 15.39
C ALA A 2 6.77 -34.25 14.05
N PRO A 3 5.82 -35.06 13.53
CA PRO A 3 5.14 -34.77 12.28
C PRO A 3 4.18 -33.58 12.44
N VAL A 4 4.16 -32.67 11.45
CA VAL A 4 3.23 -31.53 11.41
C VAL A 4 1.80 -32.06 11.22
N THR A 5 0.91 -31.69 12.14
CA THR A 5 -0.49 -32.12 12.11
C THR A 5 -1.38 -31.11 11.40
N ARG A 6 -2.61 -31.52 11.07
CA ARG A 6 -3.66 -30.61 10.58
C ARG A 6 -3.97 -29.50 11.58
N HIS A 7 -3.88 -29.78 12.88
CA HIS A 7 -4.13 -28.79 13.92
C HIS A 7 -3.08 -27.67 13.86
N ASP A 8 -1.80 -28.02 13.71
CA ASP A 8 -0.70 -27.05 13.59
C ASP A 8 -0.90 -26.12 12.38
N ALA A 9 -1.34 -26.67 11.25
CA ALA A 9 -1.64 -25.89 10.05
C ALA A 9 -2.79 -24.88 10.28
N LEU A 10 -3.83 -25.25 11.03
CA LEU A 10 -4.94 -24.36 11.37
C LEU A 10 -4.49 -23.24 12.32
N VAL A 11 -3.66 -23.56 13.31
CA VAL A 11 -3.07 -22.57 14.21
C VAL A 11 -2.19 -21.58 13.42
N ALA A 12 -1.32 -22.08 12.55
CA ALA A 12 -0.47 -21.25 11.70
C ALA A 12 -1.29 -20.32 10.79
N GLN A 13 -2.35 -20.84 10.16
CA GLN A 13 -3.28 -20.04 9.36
C GLN A 13 -3.96 -18.95 10.19
N HIS A 14 -4.38 -19.28 11.41
CA HIS A 14 -5.01 -18.32 12.31
C HIS A 14 -4.05 -17.18 12.69
N VAL A 15 -2.81 -17.52 13.04
CA VAL A 15 -1.76 -16.53 13.34
C VAL A 15 -1.49 -15.65 12.12
N ALA A 16 -1.29 -16.24 10.94
CA ALA A 16 -1.07 -15.50 9.70
C ALA A 16 -2.22 -14.51 9.43
N ARG A 17 -3.48 -14.93 9.64
CA ARG A 17 -4.65 -14.06 9.52
C ARG A 17 -4.58 -12.85 10.46
N ILE A 18 -4.21 -13.05 11.72
CA ILE A 18 -4.09 -11.97 12.70
C ILE A 18 -2.97 -11.01 12.30
N VAL A 19 -1.81 -11.55 11.93
CA VAL A 19 -0.65 -10.75 11.50
C VAL A 19 -0.99 -9.90 10.29
N SER A 20 -1.60 -10.49 9.25
CA SER A 20 -1.99 -9.75 8.05
C SER A 20 -3.05 -8.70 8.33
N ASN A 21 -3.99 -8.96 9.25
CA ASN A 21 -4.98 -7.96 9.65
C ASN A 21 -4.34 -6.76 10.35
N ARG A 22 -3.44 -7.02 11.31
CA ARG A 22 -2.71 -5.96 12.02
C ARG A 22 -1.85 -5.14 11.07
N ALA A 23 -1.15 -5.78 10.14
CA ALA A 23 -0.36 -5.10 9.13
C ALA A 23 -1.23 -4.16 8.27
N ALA A 24 -2.40 -4.62 7.83
CA ALA A 24 -3.35 -3.81 7.08
C ALA A 24 -3.83 -2.58 7.86
N GLN A 25 -4.16 -2.74 9.14
CA GLN A 25 -4.60 -1.65 10.00
C GLN A 25 -3.52 -0.57 10.14
N LEU A 26 -2.29 -0.99 10.47
CA LEU A 26 -1.16 -0.07 10.67
C LEU A 26 -0.86 0.76 9.43
N VAL A 27 -0.73 0.12 8.26
CA VAL A 27 -0.45 0.87 7.01
C VAL A 27 -1.61 1.78 6.63
N SER A 28 -2.86 1.35 6.89
CA SER A 28 -4.06 2.14 6.59
C SER A 28 -4.16 3.40 7.45
N VAL A 29 -3.74 3.35 8.71
CA VAL A 29 -3.66 4.54 9.58
C VAL A 29 -2.70 5.57 8.99
N CYS A 30 -1.55 5.14 8.49
CA CYS A 30 -0.58 6.03 7.85
C CYS A 30 -1.17 6.68 6.59
N ILE A 31 -1.75 5.88 5.69
CA ILE A 31 -2.33 6.38 4.43
C ILE A 31 -3.50 7.32 4.72
N ALA A 32 -4.43 6.95 5.60
CA ALA A 32 -5.55 7.80 5.99
C ALA A 32 -5.09 9.14 6.57
N SER A 33 -4.01 9.14 7.35
CA SER A 33 -3.43 10.38 7.91
C SER A 33 -2.88 11.29 6.81
N ILE A 34 -2.22 10.72 5.80
CA ILE A 34 -1.75 11.47 4.63
C ILE A 34 -2.92 12.01 3.81
N LEU A 35 -3.95 11.21 3.54
CA LEU A 35 -5.15 11.64 2.80
C LEU A 35 -5.84 12.82 3.47
N ARG A 36 -6.04 12.75 4.79
CA ARG A 36 -6.61 13.85 5.59
C ARG A 36 -5.74 15.11 5.54
N ARG A 37 -4.41 14.95 5.60
CA ARG A 37 -3.47 16.08 5.52
C ARG A 37 -3.45 16.73 4.14
N MET A 38 -3.52 15.92 3.07
CA MET A 38 -3.55 16.42 1.70
C MET A 38 -4.86 17.15 1.36
N ASN A 39 -5.96 16.78 2.02
CA ASN A 39 -7.29 17.38 1.88
C ASN A 39 -7.70 17.60 0.39
N ARG A 40 -7.54 16.55 -0.42
CA ARG A 40 -7.93 16.55 -1.83
C ARG A 40 -9.28 15.87 -1.98
N ALA A 41 -10.11 16.38 -2.91
CA ALA A 41 -11.41 15.79 -3.22
C ALA A 41 -11.32 14.31 -3.65
N ARG A 42 -10.25 13.95 -4.38
CA ARG A 42 -9.94 12.58 -4.79
C ARG A 42 -8.42 12.37 -4.84
N ALA A 43 -7.95 11.22 -4.38
CA ALA A 43 -6.54 10.84 -4.44
C ALA A 43 -6.36 9.40 -4.94
N ALA A 44 -5.33 9.15 -5.74
CA ALA A 44 -4.89 7.79 -6.07
C ALA A 44 -3.62 7.49 -5.26
N VAL A 45 -3.59 6.34 -4.59
CA VAL A 45 -2.43 5.86 -3.84
C VAL A 45 -1.81 4.74 -4.65
N ALA A 46 -0.65 5.01 -5.26
CA ALA A 46 0.14 4.00 -5.95
C ALA A 46 0.85 3.11 -4.91
N VAL A 47 0.66 1.79 -5.02
CA VAL A 47 1.20 0.79 -4.09
C VAL A 47 2.01 -0.24 -4.87
N ASP A 48 3.24 -0.47 -4.43
CA ASP A 48 4.09 -1.57 -4.90
C ASP A 48 4.45 -2.51 -3.74
N GLY A 49 4.90 -3.71 -4.06
CA GLY A 49 5.35 -4.72 -3.11
C GLY A 49 4.62 -6.05 -3.28
N SER A 50 5.36 -7.14 -3.05
CA SER A 50 4.84 -8.51 -3.18
C SER A 50 3.67 -8.79 -2.24
N VAL A 51 3.67 -8.22 -1.04
CA VAL A 51 2.57 -8.36 -0.08
C VAL A 51 1.28 -7.79 -0.68
N PHE A 52 1.30 -6.54 -1.16
CA PHE A 52 0.13 -5.92 -1.79
C PHE A 52 -0.36 -6.71 -3.01
N LYS A 53 0.57 -7.15 -3.86
CA LYS A 53 0.28 -7.84 -5.13
C LYS A 53 -0.19 -9.28 -4.96
N LYS A 54 0.34 -10.02 -3.98
CA LYS A 54 0.18 -11.48 -3.88
C LYS A 54 -0.58 -11.95 -2.65
N HIS A 55 -0.64 -11.15 -1.57
CA HIS A 55 -1.33 -11.57 -0.35
C HIS A 55 -2.85 -11.54 -0.57
N PRO A 56 -3.59 -12.64 -0.33
CA PRO A 56 -4.98 -12.81 -0.79
C PRO A 56 -6.00 -11.85 -0.15
N ARG A 57 -5.60 -11.09 0.86
CA ARG A 57 -6.49 -10.24 1.65
C ARG A 57 -6.03 -8.81 1.84
N ILE A 58 -4.76 -8.49 1.53
CA ILE A 58 -4.18 -7.28 2.08
C ILE A 58 -4.78 -6.02 1.45
N SER A 59 -4.97 -6.03 0.13
CA SER A 59 -5.56 -4.92 -0.62
C SER A 59 -6.98 -4.60 -0.12
N SER A 60 -7.85 -5.61 -0.03
CA SER A 60 -9.21 -5.45 0.49
C SER A 60 -9.27 -4.97 1.94
N LEU A 61 -8.37 -5.47 2.81
CA LEU A 61 -8.28 -5.00 4.19
C LEU A 61 -7.83 -3.54 4.26
N MET A 62 -6.86 -3.15 3.42
CA MET A 62 -6.40 -1.76 3.33
C MET A 62 -7.52 -0.83 2.87
N ASP A 63 -8.23 -1.16 1.79
CA ASP A 63 -9.38 -0.38 1.32
C ASP A 63 -10.41 -0.18 2.44
N LYS A 64 -10.77 -1.26 3.15
CA LYS A 64 -11.71 -1.21 4.27
C LYS A 64 -11.24 -0.25 5.37
N TYR A 65 -9.99 -0.40 5.83
CA TYR A 65 -9.52 0.38 6.97
C TYR A 65 -9.25 1.84 6.61
N ILE A 66 -8.75 2.14 5.41
CA ILE A 66 -8.56 3.52 4.96
C ILE A 66 -9.91 4.23 4.85
N ALA A 67 -10.93 3.59 4.26
CA ALA A 67 -12.27 4.16 4.15
C ALA A 67 -12.90 4.44 5.53
N LEU A 68 -12.69 3.54 6.50
CA LEU A 68 -13.14 3.74 7.88
C LEU A 68 -12.44 4.94 8.56
N LEU A 69 -11.14 5.11 8.31
CA LEU A 69 -10.31 6.12 8.98
C LEU A 69 -10.35 7.49 8.30
N ALA A 70 -10.70 7.56 7.02
CA ALA A 70 -10.81 8.81 6.26
C ALA A 70 -12.12 8.86 5.44
N PRO A 71 -13.30 8.80 6.10
CA PRO A 71 -14.59 8.61 5.43
C PRO A 71 -14.98 9.73 4.45
N HIS A 72 -14.42 10.93 4.62
CA HIS A 72 -14.71 12.09 3.77
C HIS A 72 -13.68 12.30 2.64
N HIS A 73 -12.72 11.39 2.47
CA HIS A 73 -11.64 11.53 1.48
C HIS A 73 -11.73 10.38 0.48
N GLN A 74 -12.16 10.68 -0.76
CA GLN A 74 -12.21 9.66 -1.79
C GLN A 74 -10.81 9.23 -2.19
N PHE A 75 -10.57 7.92 -2.21
CA PHE A 75 -9.30 7.36 -2.63
C PHE A 75 -9.47 6.11 -3.49
N THR A 76 -8.39 5.74 -4.20
CA THR A 76 -8.25 4.44 -4.86
C THR A 76 -6.84 3.91 -4.64
N LEU A 77 -6.70 2.63 -4.32
CA LEU A 77 -5.40 1.95 -4.33
C LEU A 77 -5.10 1.43 -5.74
N GLN A 78 -3.92 1.74 -6.27
CA GLN A 78 -3.50 1.32 -7.61
C GLN A 78 -2.17 0.58 -7.52
N GLY A 79 -2.11 -0.62 -8.09
CA GLY A 79 -0.85 -1.35 -8.21
C GLY A 79 0.13 -0.61 -9.11
N ALA A 80 1.35 -0.35 -8.62
CA ALA A 80 2.40 0.24 -9.44
C ALA A 80 3.22 -0.85 -10.15
N GLU A 81 3.32 -0.74 -11.48
CA GLU A 81 4.20 -1.58 -12.30
C GLU A 81 5.46 -0.80 -12.68
N ASP A 82 6.59 -1.23 -12.13
CA ASP A 82 7.90 -0.59 -12.32
C ASP A 82 7.88 0.92 -12.03
N GLY A 83 7.33 1.28 -10.87
CA GLY A 83 7.23 2.68 -10.45
C GLY A 83 8.61 3.32 -10.26
N SER A 84 9.60 2.55 -9.80
CA SER A 84 10.95 3.05 -9.52
C SER A 84 11.69 3.46 -10.79
N GLY A 85 11.66 2.63 -11.85
CA GLY A 85 12.32 2.94 -13.11
C GLY A 85 11.71 4.15 -13.81
N LYS A 86 10.38 4.12 -14.00
CA LYS A 86 9.63 5.20 -14.68
C LYS A 86 9.70 6.52 -13.92
N GLY A 87 9.55 6.48 -12.60
CA GLY A 87 9.60 7.67 -11.75
C GLY A 87 10.99 8.32 -11.75
N SER A 88 12.04 7.52 -11.70
CA SER A 88 13.43 8.01 -11.75
C SER A 88 13.75 8.65 -13.10
N ALA A 89 13.36 8.02 -14.21
CA ALA A 89 13.56 8.57 -15.54
C ALA A 89 12.82 9.91 -15.72
N LEU A 90 11.56 10.00 -15.27
CA LEU A 90 10.79 11.25 -15.33
C LEU A 90 11.46 12.36 -14.50
N THR A 91 11.93 12.03 -13.29
CA THR A 91 12.61 12.97 -12.40
C THR A 91 13.90 13.49 -13.04
N ALA A 92 14.71 12.60 -13.63
CA ALA A 92 15.93 12.96 -14.34
C ALA A 92 15.65 13.87 -15.54
N ALA A 93 14.62 13.57 -16.33
CA ALA A 93 14.20 14.41 -17.45
C ALA A 93 13.77 15.82 -17.00
N ILE A 94 13.03 15.92 -15.88
CA ILE A 94 12.64 17.21 -15.30
C ILE A 94 13.88 17.99 -14.85
N ALA A 95 14.82 17.36 -14.15
CA ALA A 95 16.05 18.00 -13.68
C ALA A 95 16.91 18.51 -14.86
N ALA A 96 17.10 17.69 -15.90
CA ALA A 96 17.83 18.08 -17.10
C ALA A 96 17.19 19.29 -17.80
N ARG A 97 15.85 19.31 -17.90
CA ARG A 97 15.11 20.46 -18.46
C ARG A 97 15.26 21.73 -17.62
N VAL A 98 15.28 21.61 -16.28
CA VAL A 98 15.49 22.77 -15.39
C VAL A 98 16.91 23.30 -15.55
N ALA A 99 17.93 22.43 -15.58
CA ALA A 99 19.33 22.84 -15.77
C ALA A 99 19.56 23.56 -17.11
N ALA A 100 18.93 23.09 -18.19
CA ALA A 100 19.02 23.73 -19.50
C ALA A 100 18.27 25.08 -19.60
N ARG A 101 17.43 25.43 -18.61
CA ARG A 101 16.65 26.69 -18.55
C ARG A 101 17.20 27.69 -17.53
N SER A 102 18.11 27.27 -16.65
CA SER A 102 18.84 28.18 -15.79
C SER A 102 19.90 28.91 -16.65
N PRO A 103 19.89 30.25 -16.70
CA PRO A 103 20.86 31.03 -17.49
C PRO A 103 22.30 30.86 -17.00
#